data_AF-A0A972Y6P4-F1
#
_entry.id   AF-A0A972Y6P4-F1
#
_cell.length_a   1.000
_cell.length_b   1.000
_cell.length_c   1.000
_cell.angle_alpha   90.00
_cell.angle_beta   90.00
_cell.angle_gamma   90.00
#
_symmetry.space_group_name_H-M   'P 1'
#
loop_
_entity.id
_entity.type
_entity.pdbx_description
1 polymer ?
#
loop_
_entity_poly.entity_id
_entity_poly.type
_entity_poly.pdbx_seq_one_letter_code
_entity_poly.pdbx_strand_id
1 'polypeptide(L)'
;MARYDVFLVSTQADREKAELLVRRLRALKFKVRYDKKREHTTPTPKDYRDADNSQSVLVLWSKEACDTSKSDSDWVHALAHHARSKDGTLLQVGLDKSVPDEPFSEDTRYSLSGMGPRKLVNGYYALVDELGRRDGRKDLRDWIDLKTSDKEGKEAWKTAHPTDPLSQVKKPSTKSAKPAATPAASPASRAAKATAPPVRKVPPLVMNPPKPQPSEDIDVGMVMLILVAMVILLMLIMSAAMRTQTGLPAVAGASSQAMVAQCPPGQIPEYLLEEETRPVLEPGPIIDDT
;
A
#
# COMPACT_ATOMS: atom_id res chain seq x y z
N MET A 1 10.49 -18.57 11.65
CA MET A 1 10.89 -17.15 11.80
C MET A 1 10.29 -16.40 10.63
N ALA A 2 9.53 -15.33 10.88
CA ALA A 2 8.93 -14.56 9.80
C ALA A 2 10.03 -13.95 8.90
N ARG A 3 9.78 -13.91 7.60
CA ARG A 3 10.69 -13.35 6.59
C ARG A 3 10.60 -11.83 6.55
N TYR A 4 9.41 -11.30 6.80
CA TYR A 4 9.09 -9.89 6.79
C TYR A 4 8.51 -9.49 8.14
N ASP A 5 8.74 -8.25 8.53
CA ASP A 5 8.20 -7.70 9.78
C ASP A 5 6.76 -7.24 9.51
N VAL A 6 6.52 -6.64 8.33
CA VAL A 6 5.20 -6.11 7.92
C VAL A 6 4.88 -6.48 6.47
N PHE A 7 3.68 -7.01 6.23
CA PHE A 7 3.06 -7.10 4.91
C PHE A 7 2.00 -6.03 4.76
N LEU A 8 2.09 -5.20 3.71
CA LEU A 8 1.17 -4.09 3.49
C LEU A 8 0.14 -4.43 2.40
N VAL A 9 -1.13 -4.33 2.78
CA VAL A 9 -2.32 -4.62 1.97
C VAL A 9 -3.05 -3.31 1.71
N SER A 10 -3.13 -2.91 0.44
CA SER A 10 -3.84 -1.70 0.02
C SER A 10 -4.58 -1.94 -1.28
N THR A 11 -5.55 -1.09 -1.59
CA THR A 11 -6.08 -0.99 -2.96
C THR A 11 -5.02 -0.43 -3.92
N GLN A 12 -5.26 -0.57 -5.21
CA GLN A 12 -4.45 0.04 -6.27
C GLN A 12 -4.61 1.57 -6.28
N ALA A 13 -5.79 2.08 -5.94
CA ALA A 13 -6.07 3.51 -5.84
C ALA A 13 -5.26 4.20 -4.73
N ASP A 14 -5.02 3.51 -3.61
CA ASP A 14 -4.27 4.04 -2.47
C ASP A 14 -2.74 3.86 -2.58
N ARG A 15 -2.24 3.48 -3.76
CA ARG A 15 -0.83 3.15 -3.97
C ARG A 15 0.14 4.25 -3.52
N GLU A 16 -0.17 5.51 -3.75
CA GLU A 16 0.69 6.62 -3.32
C GLU A 16 0.81 6.71 -1.79
N LYS A 17 -0.32 6.59 -1.08
CA LYS A 17 -0.36 6.58 0.39
C LYS A 17 0.35 5.35 0.94
N ALA A 18 0.12 4.18 0.33
CA ALA A 18 0.79 2.93 0.67
C ALA A 18 2.32 3.05 0.49
N GLU A 19 2.80 3.57 -0.64
CA GLU A 19 4.23 3.79 -0.87
C GLU A 19 4.86 4.73 0.16
N LEU A 20 4.15 5.78 0.56
CA LEU A 20 4.59 6.69 1.60
C LEU A 20 4.77 5.98 2.95
N LEU A 21 3.83 5.12 3.34
CA LEU A 21 3.94 4.30 4.56
C LEU A 21 5.11 3.32 4.46
N VAL A 22 5.25 2.61 3.34
CA VAL A 22 6.37 1.68 3.12
C VAL A 22 7.71 2.39 3.25
N ARG A 23 7.86 3.58 2.66
CA ARG A 23 9.10 4.36 2.74
C ARG A 23 9.44 4.74 4.19
N ARG A 24 8.44 5.17 4.97
CA ARG A 24 8.64 5.56 6.37
C ARG A 24 8.94 4.37 7.28
N LEU A 25 8.22 3.26 7.13
CA LEU A 25 8.49 2.03 7.88
C LEU A 25 9.88 1.46 7.56
N ARG A 26 10.29 1.49 6.28
CA ARG A 26 11.66 1.09 5.89
C ARG A 26 12.72 2.04 6.42
N ALA A 27 12.43 3.35 6.57
CA ALA A 27 13.33 4.29 7.22
C ALA A 27 13.57 3.96 8.69
N LEU A 28 12.55 3.37 9.36
CA LEU A 28 12.64 2.81 10.70
C LEU A 28 13.25 1.41 10.76
N LYS A 29 13.76 0.89 9.63
CA LYS A 29 14.39 -0.43 9.47
C LYS A 29 13.47 -1.64 9.58
N PHE A 30 12.15 -1.47 9.47
CA PHE A 30 11.23 -2.60 9.28
C PHE A 30 11.39 -3.21 7.86
N LYS A 31 11.40 -4.54 7.78
CA LYS A 31 11.35 -5.32 6.54
C LYS A 31 9.92 -5.37 6.03
N VAL A 32 9.56 -4.37 5.22
CA VAL A 32 8.20 -4.26 4.67
C VAL A 32 8.08 -4.91 3.30
N ARG A 33 7.19 -5.89 3.17
CA ARG A 33 6.73 -6.45 1.89
C ARG A 33 5.50 -5.68 1.41
N TYR A 34 5.62 -5.10 0.22
CA TYR A 34 4.54 -4.41 -0.47
C TYR A 34 4.62 -4.76 -1.96
N ASP A 35 3.49 -5.08 -2.57
CA ASP A 35 3.44 -5.34 -4.00
C ASP A 35 3.06 -4.09 -4.79
N LYS A 36 4.10 -3.34 -5.17
CA LYS A 36 3.95 -2.07 -5.90
C LYS A 36 3.38 -2.26 -7.30
N LYS A 37 3.61 -3.41 -7.94
CA LYS A 37 3.18 -3.68 -9.32
C LYS A 37 2.04 -4.69 -9.37
N ARG A 38 1.21 -4.74 -8.32
CA ARG A 38 0.02 -5.59 -8.33
C ARG A 38 -0.91 -5.14 -9.45
N GLU A 39 -1.23 -6.06 -10.33
CA GLU A 39 -2.24 -5.89 -11.39
C GLU A 39 -3.43 -6.82 -11.15
N HIS A 40 -3.25 -7.89 -10.37
CA HIS A 40 -4.31 -8.80 -10.00
C HIS A 40 -5.22 -8.21 -8.90
N THR A 41 -6.51 -8.46 -9.05
CA THR A 41 -7.55 -8.11 -8.07
C THR A 41 -8.03 -9.33 -7.29
N THR A 42 -7.53 -10.52 -7.60
CA THR A 42 -7.88 -11.76 -6.89
C THR A 42 -6.70 -12.26 -6.04
N PRO A 43 -6.94 -12.72 -4.80
CA PRO A 43 -5.86 -13.22 -3.95
C PRO A 43 -5.15 -14.40 -4.59
N THR A 44 -3.83 -14.31 -4.73
CA THR A 44 -3.02 -15.40 -5.26
C THR A 44 -2.41 -16.23 -4.11
N PRO A 45 -2.04 -17.51 -4.34
CA PRO A 45 -1.31 -18.30 -3.34
C PRO A 45 -0.02 -17.63 -2.84
N LYS A 46 0.59 -16.79 -3.68
CA LYS A 46 1.77 -16.01 -3.31
C LYS A 46 1.44 -14.92 -2.29
N ASP A 47 0.29 -14.27 -2.39
CA ASP A 47 -0.14 -13.23 -1.45
C ASP A 47 -0.38 -13.81 -0.05
N TYR A 48 -1.07 -14.96 0.02
CA TYR A 48 -1.26 -15.69 1.28
C TYR A 48 0.08 -16.13 1.87
N ARG A 49 0.99 -16.62 1.04
CA ARG A 49 2.34 -16.99 1.49
C ARG A 49 3.13 -15.77 1.99
N ASP A 50 3.03 -14.62 1.34
CA ASP A 50 3.69 -13.38 1.79
C ASP A 50 3.09 -12.91 3.13
N ALA A 51 1.76 -13.00 3.30
CA ALA A 51 1.08 -12.74 4.58
C ALA A 51 1.52 -13.73 5.67
N ASP A 52 1.64 -15.02 5.36
CA ASP A 52 2.08 -16.06 6.30
C ASP A 52 3.53 -15.89 6.76
N ASN A 53 4.37 -15.38 5.88
CA ASN A 53 5.78 -15.12 6.18
C ASN A 53 6.01 -13.75 6.83
N SER A 54 4.96 -13.06 7.26
CA SER A 54 5.04 -11.74 7.87
C SER A 54 4.61 -11.78 9.33
N GLN A 55 5.27 -11.00 10.20
CA GLN A 55 4.87 -10.93 11.62
C GLN A 55 3.57 -10.16 11.80
N SER A 56 3.37 -9.10 11.03
CA SER A 56 2.15 -8.30 11.04
C SER A 56 1.64 -8.07 9.62
N VAL A 57 0.32 -8.10 9.45
CA VAL A 57 -0.34 -7.74 8.19
C VAL A 57 -1.09 -6.42 8.40
N LEU A 58 -0.62 -5.39 7.70
CA LEU A 58 -1.16 -4.04 7.77
C LEU A 58 -2.18 -3.83 6.65
N VAL A 59 -3.45 -3.71 7.01
CA VAL A 59 -4.55 -3.49 6.06
C VAL A 59 -4.92 -2.01 6.03
N LEU A 60 -4.86 -1.41 4.84
CA LEU A 60 -5.23 -0.02 4.60
C LEU A 60 -6.70 0.08 4.15
N TRP A 61 -7.53 0.62 5.01
CA TRP A 61 -8.94 0.91 4.75
C TRP A 61 -9.12 2.32 4.21
N SER A 62 -9.65 2.42 3.00
CA SER A 62 -10.10 3.63 2.34
C SER A 62 -11.52 3.44 1.82
N LYS A 63 -12.11 4.50 1.24
CA LYS A 63 -13.41 4.38 0.56
C LYS A 63 -13.39 3.28 -0.52
N GLU A 64 -12.29 3.19 -1.26
CA GLU A 64 -12.10 2.20 -2.32
C GLU A 64 -11.90 0.78 -1.77
N ALA A 65 -11.27 0.66 -0.59
CA ALA A 65 -11.06 -0.64 0.06
C ALA A 65 -12.35 -1.23 0.61
N CYS A 66 -13.33 -0.38 0.96
CA CYS A 66 -14.64 -0.79 1.49
C CYS A 66 -15.70 -0.94 0.39
N ASP A 67 -15.37 -0.60 -0.87
CA ASP A 67 -16.31 -0.67 -1.98
C ASP A 67 -16.34 -2.10 -2.56
N THR A 68 -17.26 -2.92 -2.07
CA THR A 68 -17.46 -4.32 -2.50
C THR A 68 -17.94 -4.45 -3.95
N SER A 69 -18.27 -3.34 -4.63
CA SER A 69 -18.59 -3.38 -6.05
C SER A 69 -17.36 -3.57 -6.95
N LYS A 70 -16.15 -3.34 -6.43
CA LYS A 70 -14.89 -3.42 -7.18
C LYS A 70 -14.10 -4.66 -6.78
N SER A 71 -13.64 -5.44 -7.74
CA SER A 71 -12.82 -6.64 -7.46
C SER A 71 -11.53 -6.35 -6.67
N ASP A 72 -11.02 -5.12 -6.67
CA ASP A 72 -9.82 -4.78 -5.90
C ASP A 72 -10.05 -4.77 -4.38
N SER A 73 -11.30 -4.51 -3.93
CA SER A 73 -11.66 -4.61 -2.52
C SER A 73 -11.71 -6.08 -2.08
N ASP A 74 -12.15 -7.01 -2.94
CA ASP A 74 -12.15 -8.45 -2.65
C ASP A 74 -10.76 -8.95 -2.24
N TRP A 75 -9.71 -8.47 -2.92
CA TRP A 75 -8.32 -8.80 -2.54
C TRP A 75 -7.98 -8.33 -1.12
N VAL A 76 -8.36 -7.09 -0.79
CA VAL A 76 -8.10 -6.49 0.53
C VAL A 76 -8.88 -7.24 1.61
N HIS A 77 -10.16 -7.50 1.38
CA HIS A 77 -11.04 -8.21 2.30
C HIS A 77 -10.55 -9.65 2.54
N ALA A 78 -10.19 -10.39 1.48
CA ALA A 78 -9.69 -11.75 1.63
C ALA A 78 -8.40 -11.83 2.45
N LEU A 79 -7.45 -10.91 2.22
CA LEU A 79 -6.22 -10.84 3.02
C LEU A 79 -6.48 -10.36 4.44
N ALA A 80 -7.45 -9.47 4.64
CA ALA A 80 -7.88 -9.04 5.97
C ALA A 80 -8.50 -10.20 6.75
N HIS A 81 -9.36 -11.01 6.13
CA HIS A 81 -9.92 -12.23 6.73
C HIS A 81 -8.83 -13.24 7.06
N HIS A 82 -7.87 -13.44 6.14
CA HIS A 82 -6.72 -14.31 6.37
C HIS A 82 -5.86 -13.84 7.54
N ALA A 83 -5.58 -12.54 7.62
CA ALA A 83 -4.84 -11.95 8.73
C ALA A 83 -5.60 -12.03 10.05
N ARG A 84 -6.93 -11.85 10.05
CA ARG A 84 -7.78 -11.98 11.24
C ARG A 84 -7.84 -13.42 11.76
N SER A 85 -7.74 -14.41 10.88
CA SER A 85 -7.68 -15.82 11.29
C SER A 85 -6.47 -16.14 12.18
N LYS A 86 -5.46 -15.26 12.18
CA LYS A 86 -4.26 -15.38 13.00
C LYS A 86 -4.27 -14.34 14.10
N ASP A 87 -4.28 -14.83 15.33
CA ASP A 87 -4.28 -13.95 16.49
C ASP A 87 -3.05 -13.02 16.48
N GLY A 88 -3.28 -11.76 16.84
CA GLY A 88 -2.24 -10.73 16.94
C GLY A 88 -1.52 -10.37 15.63
N THR A 89 -1.95 -10.86 14.46
CA THR A 89 -1.25 -10.58 13.17
C THR A 89 -1.85 -9.37 12.46
N LEU A 90 -3.18 -9.21 12.49
CA LEU A 90 -3.87 -8.11 11.83
C LEU A 90 -3.56 -6.76 12.50
N LEU A 91 -3.29 -5.74 11.69
CA LEU A 91 -3.27 -4.33 12.08
C LEU A 91 -4.11 -3.54 11.07
N GLN A 92 -5.12 -2.85 11.58
CA GLN A 92 -6.01 -2.06 10.74
C GLN A 92 -5.62 -0.59 10.72
N VAL A 93 -5.57 0.00 9.53
CA VAL A 93 -5.23 1.40 9.34
C VAL A 93 -6.30 2.08 8.51
N GLY A 94 -6.88 3.15 9.04
CA GLY A 94 -7.85 3.97 8.32
C GLY A 94 -7.14 5.11 7.60
N LEU A 95 -7.12 5.09 6.27
CA LEU A 95 -6.61 6.21 5.46
C LEU A 95 -7.60 7.37 5.45
N ASP A 96 -8.90 7.04 5.43
CA ASP A 96 -9.99 8.01 5.34
C ASP A 96 -11.01 7.76 6.47
N LYS A 97 -12.18 8.43 6.41
CA LYS A 97 -13.28 8.25 7.38
C LYS A 97 -14.13 7.00 7.11
N SER A 98 -13.77 6.20 6.12
CA SER A 98 -14.50 4.99 5.76
C SER A 98 -14.42 3.94 6.86
N VAL A 99 -15.55 3.28 7.08
CA VAL A 99 -15.65 2.15 8.01
C VAL A 99 -15.86 0.90 7.14
N PRO A 100 -14.96 -0.09 7.18
CA PRO A 100 -15.14 -1.37 6.56
C PRO A 100 -16.24 -2.15 7.25
N ASP A 101 -16.81 -3.10 6.52
CA ASP A 101 -17.89 -3.94 6.99
C ASP A 101 -17.48 -4.84 8.16
N GLU A 102 -18.48 -5.39 8.84
CA GLU A 102 -18.27 -6.42 9.85
C GLU A 102 -17.50 -7.61 9.23
N PRO A 103 -16.46 -8.11 9.91
CA PRO A 103 -16.13 -7.91 11.32
C PRO A 103 -15.09 -6.81 11.61
N PHE A 104 -14.63 -6.09 10.59
CA PHE A 104 -13.50 -5.17 10.72
C PHE A 104 -13.88 -3.82 11.33
N SER A 105 -15.18 -3.56 11.50
CA SER A 105 -15.74 -2.41 12.20
C SER A 105 -15.43 -2.42 13.71
N GLU A 106 -15.30 -3.59 14.33
CA GLU A 106 -15.14 -3.75 15.78
C GLU A 106 -13.68 -3.68 16.26
N ASP A 107 -12.74 -3.97 15.38
CA ASP A 107 -11.32 -4.06 15.69
C ASP A 107 -10.67 -2.66 15.88
N THR A 108 -9.57 -2.61 16.66
CA THR A 108 -8.80 -1.38 16.85
C THR A 108 -8.17 -0.91 15.55
N ARG A 109 -8.49 0.33 15.15
CA ARG A 109 -7.98 0.95 13.92
C ARG A 109 -7.14 2.18 14.21
N TYR A 110 -5.97 2.25 13.57
CA TYR A 110 -5.10 3.42 13.60
C TYR A 110 -5.48 4.39 12.48
N SER A 111 -6.00 5.57 12.81
CA SER A 111 -6.36 6.57 11.81
C SER A 111 -5.13 7.34 11.31
N LEU A 112 -4.87 7.27 10.01
CA LEU A 112 -3.86 8.04 9.29
C LEU A 112 -4.49 9.13 8.42
N SER A 113 -5.72 9.54 8.74
CA SER A 113 -6.41 10.59 8.00
C SER A 113 -5.63 11.91 8.06
N GLY A 114 -5.39 12.50 6.88
CA GLY A 114 -4.60 13.73 6.75
C GLY A 114 -3.09 13.54 6.85
N MET A 115 -2.59 12.30 6.78
CA MET A 115 -1.17 12.02 6.66
C MET A 115 -0.65 12.42 5.28
N GLY A 116 0.51 13.08 5.25
CA GLY A 116 1.14 13.51 4.01
C GLY A 116 2.66 13.35 4.03
N PRO A 117 3.36 13.78 2.97
CA PRO A 117 4.83 13.68 2.89
C PRO A 117 5.55 14.42 4.01
N ARG A 118 4.97 15.53 4.50
CA ARG A 118 5.57 16.39 5.53
C ARG A 118 4.84 16.35 6.88
N LYS A 119 3.62 15.81 6.92
CA LYS A 119 2.77 15.78 8.11
C LYS A 119 2.61 14.35 8.62
N LEU A 120 3.04 14.12 9.86
CA LEU A 120 2.75 12.92 10.62
C LEU A 120 1.48 13.13 11.45
N VAL A 121 0.74 12.05 11.69
CA VAL A 121 -0.52 12.06 12.43
C VAL A 121 -0.34 11.18 13.66
N ASN A 122 -1.05 11.48 14.75
CA ASN A 122 -0.96 10.71 16.00
C ASN A 122 -1.19 9.20 15.80
N GLY A 123 -2.08 8.80 14.89
CA GLY A 123 -2.29 7.39 14.57
C GLY A 123 -1.07 6.70 13.96
N TYR A 124 -0.15 7.43 13.30
CA TYR A 124 1.10 6.86 12.81
C TYR A 124 2.06 6.53 13.95
N TYR A 125 2.14 7.40 14.96
CA TYR A 125 2.95 7.14 16.15
C TYR A 125 2.44 5.91 16.90
N ALA A 126 1.13 5.84 17.14
CA ALA A 126 0.51 4.68 17.79
C ALA A 126 0.72 3.38 16.98
N LEU A 127 0.66 3.45 15.64
CA LEU A 127 0.96 2.31 14.78
C LEU A 127 2.42 1.86 14.89
N VAL A 128 3.37 2.80 14.90
CA VAL A 128 4.79 2.46 15.02
C VAL A 128 5.10 1.91 16.41
N ASP A 129 4.48 2.43 17.47
CA ASP A 129 4.65 1.91 18.83
C ASP A 129 4.10 0.47 18.94
N GLU A 130 2.98 0.18 18.27
CA GLU A 130 2.42 -1.17 18.19
C GLU A 130 3.35 -2.13 17.44
N LEU A 131 3.83 -1.73 16.26
CA LEU A 131 4.80 -2.50 15.47
C LEU A 131 6.11 -2.69 16.23
N GLY A 132 6.57 -1.64 16.92
CA GLY A 132 7.74 -1.69 17.78
C GLY A 132 7.57 -2.71 18.90
N ARG A 133 6.43 -2.71 19.59
CA ARG A 133 6.14 -3.68 20.66
C ARG A 133 6.18 -5.12 20.15
N ARG A 134 5.63 -5.38 18.96
CA ARG A 134 5.64 -6.71 18.32
C ARG A 134 7.05 -7.16 17.94
N ASP A 135 7.92 -6.25 17.54
CA ASP A 135 9.33 -6.52 17.24
C ASP A 135 10.25 -6.45 18.48
N GLY A 136 9.71 -6.14 19.67
CA GLY A 136 10.47 -5.98 20.90
C GLY A 136 11.27 -4.66 21.00
N ARG A 137 10.93 -3.67 20.17
CA ARG A 137 11.54 -2.34 20.11
C ARG A 137 10.77 -1.36 20.99
N LYS A 138 11.49 -0.46 21.67
CA LYS A 138 10.92 0.57 22.55
C LYS A 138 11.34 1.96 22.06
N ASP A 139 10.59 2.97 22.47
CA ASP A 139 10.93 4.39 22.29
C ASP A 139 11.16 4.83 20.84
N LEU A 140 10.45 4.20 19.90
CA LEU A 140 10.47 4.57 18.48
C LEU A 140 9.82 5.93 18.22
N ARG A 141 8.87 6.32 19.07
CA ARG A 141 8.24 7.64 19.04
C ARG A 141 9.25 8.76 19.22
N ASP A 142 10.12 8.64 20.23
CA ASP A 142 11.18 9.61 20.50
C ASP A 142 12.10 9.75 19.29
N TRP A 143 12.46 8.63 18.65
CA TRP A 143 13.26 8.64 17.43
C TRP A 143 12.59 9.37 16.26
N ILE A 144 11.27 9.25 16.11
CA ILE A 144 10.52 9.94 15.04
C ILE A 144 10.44 11.44 15.32
N ASP A 145 10.32 11.85 16.58
CA ASP A 145 10.24 13.26 16.98
C ASP A 145 11.60 13.97 16.89
N LEU A 146 12.71 13.22 16.94
CA LEU A 146 14.04 13.75 16.65
C LEU A 146 14.16 14.24 15.19
N LYS A 147 14.39 15.54 15.04
CA LYS A 147 14.61 16.17 13.73
C LYS A 147 15.81 15.54 13.03
N THR A 148 15.77 15.51 11.70
CA THR A 148 16.90 15.01 10.89
C THR A 148 18.20 15.79 11.12
N SER A 149 18.09 17.06 11.49
CA SER A 149 19.23 17.94 11.82
C SER A 149 19.83 17.68 13.21
N ASP A 150 19.08 17.05 14.11
CA ASP A 150 19.54 16.78 15.47
C ASP A 150 20.38 15.49 15.50
N LYS A 151 21.68 15.66 15.28
CA LYS A 151 22.64 14.56 15.30
C LYS A 151 22.93 14.11 16.73
N GLU A 152 22.97 15.03 17.68
CA GLU A 152 23.29 14.75 19.08
C GLU A 152 22.17 13.96 19.75
N GLY A 153 20.91 14.36 19.57
CA GLY A 153 19.75 13.61 20.08
C GLY A 153 19.66 12.20 19.48
N LYS A 154 20.01 12.04 18.19
CA LYS A 154 20.05 10.72 17.55
C LYS A 154 21.19 9.85 18.07
N GLU A 155 22.34 10.42 18.38
CA GLU A 155 23.46 9.68 18.97
C GLU A 155 23.20 9.31 20.43
N ALA A 156 22.55 10.19 21.20
CA ALA A 156 22.07 9.89 22.55
C ALA A 156 21.06 8.74 22.54
N TRP A 157 20.07 8.77 21.64
CA TRP A 157 19.09 7.70 21.49
C TRP A 157 19.75 6.37 21.10
N LYS A 158 20.72 6.39 20.19
CA LYS A 158 21.46 5.17 19.79
C LYS A 158 22.30 4.59 20.92
N THR A 159 22.86 5.44 21.77
CA THR A 159 23.60 5.03 22.97
C THR A 159 22.66 4.38 23.99
N ALA A 160 21.46 4.93 24.17
CA ALA A 160 20.43 4.35 25.05
C ALA A 160 19.85 3.03 24.51
N HIS A 161 19.83 2.84 23.18
CA HIS A 161 19.25 1.68 22.50
C HIS A 161 20.24 0.93 21.60
N PRO A 162 21.29 0.28 22.16
CA PRO A 162 22.36 -0.36 21.38
C PRO A 162 21.92 -1.63 20.63
N THR A 163 20.82 -2.25 21.04
CA THR A 163 20.27 -3.47 20.41
C THR A 163 19.31 -3.19 19.26
N ASP A 164 18.91 -1.92 19.05
CA ASP A 164 17.95 -1.56 18.01
C ASP A 164 18.59 -1.55 16.61
N PRO A 165 17.88 -2.03 15.56
CA PRO A 165 18.37 -1.95 14.19
C PRO A 165 18.79 -0.55 13.70
N LEU A 166 18.26 0.52 14.30
CA LEU A 166 18.61 1.91 13.99
C LEU A 166 19.98 2.34 14.55
N SER A 167 20.41 1.76 15.67
CA SER A 167 21.72 2.07 16.28
C SER A 167 22.85 1.21 15.70
N GLN A 168 22.53 0.02 15.20
CA GLN A 168 23.48 -0.90 14.57
C GLN A 168 23.91 -0.50 13.14
N VAL A 169 23.43 0.62 12.61
CA VAL A 169 23.87 1.14 11.30
C VAL A 169 25.33 1.59 11.42
N LYS A 170 26.26 0.64 11.19
CA LYS A 170 27.65 0.97 10.90
C LYS A 170 27.66 1.99 9.78
N LYS A 171 28.26 3.15 10.07
CA LYS A 171 28.69 4.14 9.07
C LYS A 171 29.29 3.34 7.90
N PRO A 172 28.83 3.50 6.64
CA PRO A 172 29.39 2.74 5.54
C PRO A 172 30.89 2.96 5.61
N SER A 173 31.67 1.88 5.80
CA SER A 173 33.11 1.98 5.83
C SER A 173 33.50 2.61 4.51
N THR A 174 33.94 3.86 4.54
CA THR A 174 34.73 4.46 3.47
C THR A 174 35.71 3.40 3.05
N LYS A 175 35.53 2.89 1.84
CA LYS A 175 36.34 1.83 1.23
C LYS A 175 37.79 2.05 1.67
N SER A 176 38.30 1.11 2.45
CA SER A 176 39.71 1.00 2.75
C SER A 176 40.44 1.14 1.43
N ALA A 177 41.22 2.21 1.31
CA ALA A 177 42.08 2.43 0.17
C ALA A 177 42.90 1.16 -0.03
N LYS A 178 42.73 0.54 -1.20
CA LYS A 178 43.52 -0.60 -1.66
C LYS A 178 44.99 -0.17 -1.58
N PRO A 179 45.86 -0.81 -0.78
CA PRO A 179 47.28 -0.47 -0.80
C PRO A 179 47.83 -0.73 -2.19
N ALA A 180 48.55 0.26 -2.71
CA ALA A 180 49.17 0.26 -4.01
C ALA A 180 50.12 -0.95 -4.17
N ALA A 181 50.05 -1.55 -5.37
CA ALA A 181 50.97 -2.60 -5.80
C ALA A 181 52.41 -2.07 -5.85
N THR A 182 53.36 -2.88 -5.38
CA THR A 182 54.79 -2.72 -5.66
C THR A 182 55.25 -3.89 -6.54
N PRO A 183 56.04 -3.66 -7.61
CA PRO A 183 56.30 -4.65 -8.65
C PRO A 183 57.60 -5.43 -8.40
N ALA A 184 57.64 -6.70 -8.79
CA ALA A 184 58.91 -7.42 -9.00
C ALA A 184 58.73 -8.64 -9.91
N ALA A 185 59.78 -8.89 -10.69
CA ALA A 185 59.85 -9.73 -11.86
C ALA A 185 59.93 -11.25 -11.59
N SER A 186 59.55 -12.03 -12.61
CA SER A 186 59.93 -13.44 -12.86
C SER A 186 61.46 -13.60 -13.00
N PRO A 187 62.09 -14.82 -12.91
CA PRO A 187 61.62 -16.05 -13.58
C PRO A 187 61.96 -17.44 -12.95
N ALA A 188 61.29 -18.46 -13.51
CA ALA A 188 61.72 -19.86 -13.78
C ALA A 188 62.14 -20.83 -12.65
N SER A 189 61.45 -21.99 -12.55
CA SER A 189 61.95 -23.33 -12.96
C SER A 189 61.19 -24.53 -12.32
N ARG A 190 60.59 -25.35 -13.20
CA ARG A 190 60.58 -26.84 -13.26
C ARG A 190 59.75 -27.73 -12.28
N ALA A 191 58.72 -28.34 -12.91
CA ALA A 191 58.28 -29.75 -12.91
C ALA A 191 57.69 -30.45 -11.65
N ALA A 192 56.45 -30.97 -11.77
CA ALA A 192 56.19 -32.41 -11.91
C ALA A 192 54.69 -32.74 -12.17
N LYS A 193 54.49 -33.83 -12.92
CA LYS A 193 53.27 -34.48 -13.45
C LYS A 193 52.09 -34.68 -12.48
N ALA A 194 50.86 -34.61 -13.00
CA ALA A 194 49.90 -35.73 -13.05
C ALA A 194 48.65 -35.38 -13.88
N THR A 195 48.03 -36.42 -14.43
CA THR A 195 47.22 -36.49 -15.66
C THR A 195 45.71 -36.32 -15.40
N ALA A 196 44.98 -35.59 -16.27
CA ALA A 196 43.52 -35.73 -16.46
C ALA A 196 43.08 -35.15 -17.84
N PRO A 197 42.04 -35.73 -18.51
CA PRO A 197 41.73 -35.53 -19.94
C PRO A 197 41.02 -34.19 -20.28
N PRO A 198 40.91 -33.81 -21.58
CA PRO A 198 40.75 -32.41 -21.98
C PRO A 198 39.30 -31.92 -21.88
N VAL A 199 39.06 -30.92 -21.03
CA VAL A 199 37.82 -30.14 -21.07
C VAL A 199 37.98 -28.98 -22.05
N ARG A 200 37.16 -29.02 -23.09
CA ARG A 200 36.97 -28.05 -24.17
C ARG A 200 37.01 -26.61 -23.65
N LYS A 201 38.02 -25.83 -24.04
CA LYS A 201 38.08 -24.38 -23.81
C LYS A 201 36.98 -23.71 -24.63
N VAL A 202 35.92 -23.26 -23.97
CA VAL A 202 34.95 -22.32 -24.55
C VAL A 202 35.61 -20.92 -24.53
N PRO A 203 35.67 -20.19 -25.66
CA PRO A 203 36.17 -18.83 -25.67
C PRO A 203 35.32 -17.94 -24.75
N PRO A 204 35.89 -16.95 -24.04
CA PRO A 204 35.10 -16.02 -23.25
C PRO A 204 34.18 -15.23 -24.18
N LEU A 205 32.87 -15.34 -23.93
CA LEU A 205 31.85 -14.50 -24.53
C LEU A 205 32.15 -13.04 -24.16
N VAL A 206 32.67 -12.29 -25.13
CA VAL A 206 32.75 -10.82 -25.07
C VAL A 206 31.31 -10.31 -25.18
N MET A 207 30.68 -10.06 -24.04
CA MET A 207 29.42 -9.31 -23.99
C MET A 207 29.71 -7.86 -24.37
N ASN A 208 29.32 -7.50 -25.60
CA ASN A 208 29.18 -6.10 -26.00
C ASN A 208 27.93 -5.55 -25.30
N PRO A 209 28.04 -4.57 -24.38
CA PRO A 209 26.86 -3.99 -23.76
C PRO A 209 26.01 -3.26 -24.83
N PRO A 210 24.67 -3.40 -24.81
CA PRO A 210 23.82 -2.70 -25.76
C PRO A 210 23.98 -1.19 -25.58
N LYS A 211 24.23 -0.48 -26.70
CA LYS A 211 24.24 0.98 -26.73
C LYS A 211 22.89 1.49 -26.18
N PRO A 212 22.87 2.43 -25.21
CA PRO A 212 21.64 3.07 -24.80
C PRO A 212 21.06 3.82 -25.99
N GLN A 213 19.80 3.52 -26.32
CA GLN A 213 19.01 4.33 -27.25
C GLN A 213 18.80 5.71 -26.60
N PRO A 214 18.84 6.80 -27.39
CA PRO A 214 18.56 8.13 -26.86
C PRO A 214 17.12 8.16 -26.36
N SER A 215 16.93 8.52 -25.10
CA SER A 215 15.63 8.91 -24.56
C SER A 215 15.20 10.18 -25.28
N GLU A 216 14.20 10.08 -26.14
CA GLU A 216 13.43 11.25 -26.51
C GLU A 216 12.69 11.69 -25.24
N ASP A 217 13.25 12.70 -24.57
CA ASP A 217 12.58 13.44 -23.50
C ASP A 217 11.42 14.21 -24.13
N ILE A 218 10.34 13.48 -24.43
CA ILE A 218 9.04 14.10 -24.64
C ILE A 218 8.68 14.68 -23.29
N ASP A 219 8.68 16.01 -23.20
CA ASP A 219 8.39 16.77 -22.00
C ASP A 219 6.92 16.53 -21.59
N VAL A 220 6.69 15.42 -20.87
CA VAL A 220 5.37 14.93 -20.45
C VAL A 220 4.62 16.02 -19.68
N GLY A 221 5.34 16.93 -19.03
CA GLY A 221 4.76 18.10 -18.37
C GLY A 221 4.09 19.07 -19.35
N MET A 222 4.69 19.29 -20.52
CA MET A 222 4.16 20.16 -21.57
C MET A 222 2.94 19.52 -22.25
N VAL A 223 2.99 18.21 -22.48
CA VAL A 223 1.85 17.44 -23.04
C VAL A 223 0.64 17.44 -22.08
N MET A 224 0.87 17.25 -20.78
CA MET A 224 -0.20 17.31 -19.77
C MET A 224 -0.78 18.73 -19.63
N LEU A 225 0.04 19.77 -19.73
CA LEU A 225 -0.44 21.16 -19.71
C LEU A 225 -1.33 21.48 -20.92
N ILE A 226 -0.96 21.01 -22.12
CA ILE A 226 -1.78 21.19 -23.33
C ILE A 226 -3.13 20.47 -23.16
N LEU A 227 -3.12 19.25 -22.64
CA LEU A 227 -4.35 18.47 -22.40
C LEU A 227 -5.29 19.16 -21.40
N VAL A 228 -4.75 19.64 -20.28
CA VAL A 228 -5.54 20.36 -19.26
C VAL A 228 -6.09 21.68 -19.82
N ALA A 229 -5.29 22.43 -20.59
CA ALA A 229 -5.74 23.66 -21.22
C ALA A 229 -6.89 23.42 -22.22
N MET A 230 -6.84 22.33 -22.99
CA MET A 230 -7.91 21.92 -23.91
C MET A 230 -9.21 21.60 -23.16
N VAL A 231 -9.15 20.88 -22.04
CA VAL A 231 -10.35 20.56 -21.23
C VAL A 231 -10.99 21.84 -20.65
N ILE A 232 -10.17 22.76 -20.13
CA ILE A 232 -10.66 24.03 -19.59
C ILE A 232 -11.31 24.87 -20.69
N LEU A 233 -10.71 24.92 -21.89
CA LEU A 233 -11.27 25.63 -23.03
C LEU A 233 -12.62 25.02 -23.46
N LEU A 234 -12.72 23.68 -23.50
CA LEU A 234 -13.97 22.99 -23.82
C LEU A 234 -15.07 23.30 -22.79
N MET A 235 -14.73 23.30 -21.51
CA MET A 235 -15.68 23.64 -20.43
C MET A 235 -16.13 25.11 -20.51
N LEU A 236 -15.25 26.03 -20.89
CA LEU A 236 -15.59 27.43 -21.11
C LEU A 236 -16.51 27.62 -22.33
N ILE A 237 -16.26 26.90 -23.42
CA ILE A 237 -17.12 26.94 -24.63
C ILE A 237 -18.51 26.36 -24.31
N MET A 238 -18.58 25.23 -23.60
CA MET A 238 -19.85 24.65 -23.12
C MET A 238 -20.60 25.61 -22.19
N SER A 239 -19.89 26.28 -21.29
CA SER A 239 -20.48 27.27 -20.38
C SER A 239 -21.01 28.51 -21.12
N ALA A 240 -20.32 28.95 -22.17
CA ALA A 240 -20.76 30.03 -23.03
C ALA A 240 -21.99 29.64 -23.86
N ALA A 241 -22.03 28.41 -24.38
CA ALA A 241 -23.18 27.87 -25.12
C ALA A 241 -24.43 27.66 -24.24
N MET A 242 -24.24 27.31 -22.96
CA MET A 242 -25.34 27.22 -21.99
C MET A 242 -25.85 28.60 -21.54
N ARG A 243 -25.01 29.65 -21.58
CA ARG A 243 -25.42 31.03 -21.27
C ARG A 243 -26.27 31.70 -22.36
N THR A 244 -26.19 31.24 -23.60
CA THR A 244 -27.00 31.78 -24.70
C THR A 244 -28.41 31.17 -24.77
N GLN A 245 -28.74 30.17 -23.95
CA GLN A 245 -30.12 29.76 -23.70
C GLN A 245 -30.78 30.66 -22.64
N THR A 246 -30.92 31.95 -22.97
CA THR A 246 -31.79 32.86 -22.22
C THR A 246 -33.24 32.48 -22.49
N GLY A 247 -33.86 31.74 -21.55
CA GLY A 247 -35.31 31.69 -21.46
C GLY A 247 -35.93 30.42 -20.90
N LEU A 248 -35.60 30.00 -19.68
CA LEU A 248 -36.54 29.30 -18.79
C LEU A 248 -36.22 29.66 -17.33
N PRO A 249 -37.23 30.01 -16.49
CA PRO A 249 -37.00 30.41 -15.12
C PRO A 249 -36.58 29.21 -14.26
N ALA A 250 -35.76 29.51 -13.26
CA ALA A 250 -35.31 28.57 -12.24
C ALA A 250 -36.50 27.84 -11.59
N VAL A 251 -36.69 26.57 -11.97
CA VAL A 251 -37.48 25.62 -11.19
C VAL A 251 -36.54 25.04 -10.14
N ALA A 252 -36.85 25.37 -8.89
CA ALA A 252 -36.31 24.73 -7.71
C ALA A 252 -36.37 23.20 -7.85
N GLY A 253 -35.34 22.52 -7.34
CA GLY A 253 -35.10 21.09 -7.50
C GLY A 253 -36.36 20.23 -7.36
N ALA A 254 -36.74 19.60 -8.47
CA ALA A 254 -37.69 18.49 -8.51
C ALA A 254 -36.93 17.24 -8.98
N SER A 255 -36.03 16.75 -8.14
CA SER A 255 -35.43 15.42 -8.30
C SER A 255 -34.99 14.85 -6.96
N SER A 256 -35.90 14.84 -5.99
CA SER A 256 -35.81 13.93 -4.85
C SER A 256 -37.16 13.84 -4.15
N GLN A 257 -37.67 12.61 -4.09
CA GLN A 257 -38.65 12.13 -3.11
C GLN A 257 -40.11 12.54 -3.34
N ALA A 258 -40.77 11.76 -4.20
CA ALA A 258 -42.20 11.53 -4.08
C ALA A 258 -42.51 11.01 -2.66
N MET A 259 -43.31 11.79 -1.93
CA MET A 259 -44.28 11.37 -0.92
C MET A 259 -43.81 10.33 0.12
N VAL A 260 -43.10 10.78 1.15
CA VAL A 260 -43.20 10.11 2.47
C VAL A 260 -44.29 10.84 3.24
N ALA A 261 -45.49 10.28 3.22
CA ALA A 261 -46.60 10.72 4.04
C ALA A 261 -46.17 10.65 5.52
N GLN A 262 -46.09 11.81 6.15
CA GLN A 262 -45.69 11.96 7.54
C GLN A 262 -46.88 11.63 8.44
N CYS A 263 -47.02 10.36 8.85
CA CYS A 263 -48.06 9.94 9.79
C CYS A 263 -47.68 10.28 11.25
N PRO A 264 -48.62 10.78 12.08
CA PRO A 264 -48.38 11.09 13.49
C PRO A 264 -48.12 9.82 14.34
N PRO A 265 -47.41 9.94 15.48
CA PRO A 265 -46.93 8.80 16.27
C PRO A 265 -48.09 7.98 16.85
N GLY A 266 -48.14 6.69 16.51
CA GLY A 266 -49.11 5.72 17.04
C GLY A 266 -49.89 4.92 15.99
N GLN A 267 -49.71 5.18 14.69
CA GLN A 267 -50.34 4.39 13.62
C GLN A 267 -49.30 3.72 12.72
N ILE A 268 -49.53 2.43 12.45
CA ILE A 268 -48.82 1.68 11.42
C ILE A 268 -49.37 2.07 10.04
N PRO A 269 -48.50 2.33 9.05
CA PRO A 269 -48.94 2.72 7.72
C PRO A 269 -49.63 1.57 6.99
N GLU A 270 -50.67 1.92 6.22
CA GLU A 270 -51.65 1.01 5.61
C GLU A 270 -51.03 -0.03 4.67
N TYR A 271 -49.89 0.30 4.03
CA TYR A 271 -49.14 -0.65 3.18
C TYR A 271 -48.54 -1.85 3.93
N LEU A 272 -48.53 -1.85 5.27
CA LEU A 272 -48.14 -2.99 6.10
C LEU A 272 -49.32 -3.90 6.51
N LEU A 273 -50.56 -3.43 6.31
CA LEU A 273 -51.80 -4.15 6.65
C LEU A 273 -52.45 -4.79 5.42
N GLU A 274 -52.05 -4.40 4.21
CA GLU A 274 -52.47 -5.06 2.97
C GLU A 274 -51.74 -6.40 2.83
N GLU A 275 -52.41 -7.47 3.26
CA GLU A 275 -52.00 -8.87 3.15
C GLU A 275 -51.86 -9.35 1.68
N GLU A 276 -52.21 -8.50 0.72
CA GLU A 276 -52.24 -8.79 -0.73
C GLU A 276 -50.89 -8.58 -1.45
N THR A 277 -49.85 -8.07 -0.76
CA THR A 277 -48.49 -7.88 -1.33
C THR A 277 -47.40 -8.75 -0.71
N ARG A 278 -47.78 -9.90 -0.12
CA ARG A 278 -46.80 -10.97 0.16
C ARG A 278 -46.77 -11.92 -1.03
N PRO A 279 -45.66 -12.03 -1.80
CA PRO A 279 -45.50 -13.15 -2.70
C PRO A 279 -45.52 -14.42 -1.85
N VAL A 280 -46.52 -15.27 -2.08
CA VAL A 280 -46.58 -16.62 -1.51
C VAL A 280 -45.28 -17.32 -1.91
N LEU A 281 -44.48 -17.71 -0.92
CA LEU A 281 -43.30 -18.55 -1.14
C LEU A 281 -43.79 -19.93 -1.55
N GLU A 282 -43.92 -20.17 -2.86
CA GLU A 282 -44.10 -21.51 -3.39
C GLU A 282 -42.82 -22.32 -3.12
N PRO A 283 -42.90 -23.49 -2.46
CA PRO A 283 -41.76 -24.38 -2.36
C PRO A 283 -41.47 -24.95 -3.76
N GLY A 284 -40.31 -24.59 -4.32
CA GLY A 284 -39.80 -25.18 -5.55
C GLY A 284 -39.55 -26.69 -5.41
N PRO A 285 -39.58 -27.45 -6.53
CA PRO A 285 -39.45 -28.90 -6.48
C PRO A 285 -38.09 -29.31 -5.90
N ILE A 286 -38.14 -30.22 -4.92
CA ILE A 286 -36.96 -30.90 -4.37
C ILE A 286 -36.43 -31.83 -5.47
N ILE A 287 -35.22 -31.54 -5.94
CA ILE A 287 -34.49 -32.44 -6.83
C ILE A 287 -33.65 -33.34 -5.91
N ASP A 288 -34.12 -34.57 -5.71
CA ASP A 288 -33.39 -35.64 -5.03
C ASP A 288 -32.48 -36.31 -6.08
N ASP A 289 -31.20 -35.93 -6.12
CA ASP A 289 -30.19 -36.67 -6.89
C ASP A 289 -29.62 -37.78 -5.99
N THR A 290 -30.17 -38.99 -6.14
CA THR A 290 -29.56 -40.26 -5.69
C THR A 290 -28.94 -40.98 -6.88
#